data_AF-A0A067K7D5-F1
#
_entry.id   AF-A0A067K7D5-F1
#
_cell.length_a   1.000
_cell.length_b   1.000
_cell.length_c   1.000
_cell.angle_alpha   90.00
_cell.angle_beta   90.00
_cell.angle_gamma   90.00
#
_symmetry.space_group_name_H-M   'P 1'
#
loop_
_entity.id
_entity.type
_entity.pdbx_description
1 polymer ?
#
loop_
_entity_poly.entity_id
_entity_poly.type
_entity_poly.pdbx_seq_one_letter_code
_entity_poly.pdbx_strand_id
1 'polypeptide(L)'
;MESQLKETIFQIFKEFLTRVAKLEELGSVGSRLLVGFQQGLEFLRRPPINRKSELVENIIRTNETERVKSYLAAGCINNHDRIQNLNKLNTCLVGLRDHLTKAKNILNELETLLEDFATAIKTAGGSSSILRNEVLGEKFDQQATTNQETSSLDLQEFEMTDYAALMASIYSMVKQDYVMQERIVTSLNLKSLSGELESYFLMWSLRPFVNDDIMHQAWKLIH
;
A
#
# COMPACT_ATOMS: atom_id res chain seq x y z
N MET A 1 35.61 12.93 14.91
CA MET A 1 34.72 13.67 13.99
C MET A 1 34.08 12.72 12.98
N GLU A 2 34.88 11.93 12.25
CA GLU A 2 34.37 10.94 11.28
C GLU A 2 33.48 9.84 11.90
N SER A 3 33.86 9.31 13.08
CA SER A 3 33.05 8.29 13.80
C SER A 3 31.69 8.83 14.28
N GLN A 4 31.61 10.08 14.72
CA GLN A 4 30.35 10.70 15.20
C GLN A 4 29.38 10.98 14.05
N LEU A 5 29.93 11.35 12.89
CA LEU A 5 29.16 11.52 11.66
C LEU A 5 28.56 10.21 11.17
N LYS A 6 29.37 9.14 11.11
CA LYS A 6 28.91 7.80 10.73
C LYS A 6 27.77 7.33 11.65
N GLU A 7 27.91 7.56 12.97
CA GLU A 7 26.86 7.27 13.95
C GLU A 7 25.57 8.09 13.70
N THR A 8 25.71 9.39 13.39
CA THR A 8 24.56 10.27 13.12
C THR A 8 23.80 9.84 11.86
N ILE A 9 24.54 9.57 10.78
CA ILE A 9 24.01 9.08 9.50
C ILE A 9 23.29 7.74 9.68
N PHE A 10 23.90 6.81 10.41
CA PHE A 10 23.31 5.52 10.71
C PHE A 10 22.01 5.66 11.52
N GLN A 11 21.99 6.59 12.49
CA GLN A 11 20.80 6.85 13.30
C GLN A 11 19.63 7.42 12.47
N ILE A 12 19.91 8.34 11.54
CA ILE A 12 18.92 8.87 10.59
C ILE A 12 18.38 7.75 9.69
N PHE A 13 19.27 6.91 9.16
CA PHE A 13 18.89 5.76 8.33
C PHE A 13 17.98 4.77 9.09
N LYS A 14 18.31 4.47 10.34
CA LYS A 14 17.47 3.60 11.20
C LYS A 14 16.09 4.21 11.47
N GLU A 15 16.03 5.51 11.70
CA GLU A 15 14.75 6.20 11.89
C GLU A 15 13.92 6.20 10.59
N PHE A 16 14.56 6.40 9.44
CA PHE A 16 13.94 6.30 8.12
C PHE A 16 13.31 4.93 7.91
N LEU A 17 14.05 3.84 8.14
CA LEU A 17 13.50 2.49 8.02
C LEU A 17 12.37 2.22 9.02
N THR A 18 12.44 2.78 10.23
CA THR A 18 11.34 2.71 11.20
C THR A 18 10.06 3.36 10.65
N ARG A 19 10.17 4.47 9.92
CA ARG A 19 9.02 5.10 9.25
C ARG A 19 8.51 4.28 8.07
N VAL A 20 9.40 3.64 7.32
CA VAL A 20 9.02 2.70 6.24
C VAL A 20 8.22 1.52 6.81
N ALA A 21 8.65 0.90 7.91
CA ALA A 21 7.89 -0.18 8.55
C ALA A 21 6.48 0.25 8.99
N LYS A 22 6.34 1.46 9.57
CA LYS A 22 5.02 2.01 9.91
C LYS A 22 4.12 2.16 8.69
N LEU A 23 4.68 2.49 7.53
CA LEU A 23 3.92 2.57 6.28
C LEU A 23 3.44 1.19 5.81
N GLU A 24 4.26 0.14 5.98
CA GLU A 24 3.90 -1.24 5.65
C GLU A 24 2.78 -1.77 6.55
N GLU A 25 2.87 -1.51 7.86
CA GLU A 25 1.81 -1.81 8.82
C GLU A 25 0.50 -1.13 8.43
N LEU A 26 0.57 0.16 8.07
CA LEU A 26 -0.58 0.93 7.61
C LEU A 26 -1.16 0.33 6.31
N GLY A 27 -0.32 -0.14 5.39
CA GLY A 27 -0.71 -0.85 4.17
C GLY A 27 -1.67 -2.03 4.43
N SER A 28 -1.42 -2.80 5.50
CA SER A 28 -2.29 -3.92 5.90
C SER A 28 -3.68 -3.45 6.36
N VAL A 29 -3.75 -2.30 7.05
CA VAL A 29 -5.02 -1.69 7.48
C VAL A 29 -5.82 -1.24 6.27
N GLY A 30 -5.17 -0.58 5.32
CA GLY A 30 -5.78 -0.16 4.05
C GLY A 30 -6.34 -1.34 3.25
N SER A 31 -5.59 -2.43 3.14
CA SER A 31 -6.03 -3.66 2.45
C SER A 31 -7.32 -4.23 3.08
N ARG A 32 -7.38 -4.33 4.41
CA ARG A 32 -8.58 -4.81 5.11
C ARG A 32 -9.80 -3.90 4.88
N LEU A 33 -9.60 -2.58 4.84
CA LEU A 33 -10.67 -1.63 4.55
C LEU A 33 -11.16 -1.75 3.11
N LEU A 34 -10.26 -1.95 2.15
CA LEU A 34 -10.60 -2.17 0.73
C LEU A 34 -11.43 -3.45 0.55
N VAL A 35 -11.02 -4.56 1.20
CA VAL A 35 -11.82 -5.81 1.23
C VAL A 35 -13.18 -5.57 1.86
N GLY A 36 -13.24 -4.83 2.96
CA GLY A 36 -14.49 -4.47 3.63
C GLY A 36 -15.44 -3.69 2.70
N PHE A 37 -14.89 -2.76 1.92
CA PHE A 37 -15.62 -2.00 0.92
C PHE A 37 -16.17 -2.91 -0.19
N GLN A 38 -15.31 -3.76 -0.78
CA GLN A 38 -15.73 -4.70 -1.82
C GLN A 38 -16.86 -5.61 -1.34
N GLN A 39 -16.70 -6.26 -0.18
CA GLN A 39 -17.72 -7.13 0.40
C GLN A 39 -19.06 -6.42 0.62
N GLY A 40 -19.02 -5.20 1.14
CA GLY A 40 -20.25 -4.41 1.36
C GLY A 40 -20.95 -4.06 0.05
N LEU A 41 -20.18 -3.79 -1.00
CA LEU A 41 -20.71 -3.37 -2.29
C LEU A 41 -21.25 -4.57 -3.09
N GLU A 42 -20.55 -5.69 -3.08
CA GLU A 42 -21.00 -6.93 -3.69
C GLU A 42 -22.27 -7.47 -3.04
N PHE A 43 -22.40 -7.34 -1.71
CA PHE A 43 -23.63 -7.70 -1.02
C PHE A 43 -24.83 -6.90 -1.54
N LEU A 44 -24.67 -5.58 -1.70
CA LEU A 44 -25.73 -4.70 -2.19
C LEU A 44 -26.09 -4.94 -3.66
N ARG A 45 -25.19 -5.58 -4.42
CA ARG A 45 -25.34 -5.88 -5.85
C ARG A 45 -25.67 -7.33 -6.13
N ARG A 46 -25.96 -8.12 -5.09
CA ARG A 46 -26.26 -9.53 -5.24
C ARG A 46 -27.37 -9.72 -6.28
N PRO A 47 -27.19 -10.61 -7.28
CA PRO A 47 -28.21 -10.85 -8.26
C PRO A 47 -29.47 -11.44 -7.60
N PRO A 48 -30.66 -11.20 -8.17
CA PRO A 48 -31.88 -11.81 -7.68
C PRO A 48 -31.80 -13.33 -7.76
N ILE A 49 -32.61 -14.01 -6.95
CA ILE A 49 -32.70 -15.48 -6.95
C ILE A 49 -33.04 -15.97 -8.35
N ASN A 50 -32.22 -16.88 -8.88
CA ASN A 50 -32.46 -17.52 -10.16
C ASN A 50 -33.61 -18.53 -10.04
N ARG A 51 -34.71 -18.22 -10.72
CA ARG A 51 -35.96 -19.00 -10.72
C ARG A 51 -36.05 -20.07 -11.81
N LYS A 52 -34.98 -20.30 -12.59
CA LYS A 52 -34.99 -21.32 -13.66
C LYS A 52 -35.09 -22.75 -13.14
N SER A 53 -34.74 -22.98 -11.87
CA SER A 53 -34.85 -24.30 -11.24
C SER A 53 -36.29 -24.54 -10.76
N GLU A 54 -36.88 -25.66 -11.18
CA GLU A 54 -38.22 -26.08 -10.74
C GLU A 54 -38.30 -26.21 -9.21
N LEU A 55 -37.23 -26.68 -8.57
CA LEU A 55 -37.15 -26.77 -7.12
C LEU A 55 -37.23 -25.39 -6.46
N VAL A 56 -36.48 -24.41 -6.98
CA VAL A 56 -36.46 -23.03 -6.42
C VAL A 56 -37.83 -22.38 -6.59
N GLU A 57 -38.45 -22.54 -7.76
CA GLU A 57 -39.78 -22.00 -8.03
C GLU A 57 -40.85 -22.63 -7.13
N ASN A 58 -40.80 -23.96 -6.95
CA ASN A 58 -41.69 -24.66 -6.02
C ASN A 58 -41.53 -24.18 -4.58
N ILE A 59 -40.29 -24.00 -4.11
CA ILE A 59 -40.03 -23.48 -2.75
C ILE A 59 -40.63 -22.08 -2.59
N ILE A 60 -40.43 -21.17 -3.55
CA ILE A 60 -40.96 -19.80 -3.48
C ILE A 60 -42.48 -19.82 -3.45
N ARG A 61 -43.10 -20.59 -4.35
CA ARG A 61 -44.57 -20.69 -4.47
C ARG A 61 -45.23 -21.28 -3.23
N THR A 62 -44.66 -22.36 -2.67
CA THR A 62 -45.23 -23.01 -1.48
C THR A 62 -45.09 -22.15 -0.22
N ASN A 63 -44.16 -21.19 -0.19
CA ASN A 63 -43.92 -20.30 0.95
C ASN A 63 -44.33 -18.84 0.67
N GLU A 64 -45.19 -18.62 -0.31
CA GLU A 64 -45.56 -17.29 -0.77
C GLU A 64 -46.35 -16.53 0.31
N THR A 65 -45.78 -15.42 0.78
CA THR A 65 -46.42 -14.48 1.71
C THR A 65 -46.14 -13.06 1.22
N GLU A 66 -46.95 -12.07 1.64
CA GLU A 66 -46.68 -10.65 1.29
C GLU A 66 -45.28 -10.18 1.72
N ARG A 67 -44.77 -10.73 2.83
CA ARG A 67 -43.39 -10.51 3.27
C ARG A 67 -42.37 -11.08 2.27
N VAL A 68 -42.56 -12.31 1.81
CA VAL A 68 -41.65 -12.97 0.85
C VAL A 68 -41.71 -12.27 -0.51
N LYS A 69 -42.89 -11.88 -0.99
CA LYS A 69 -43.04 -11.09 -2.22
C LYS A 69 -42.29 -9.76 -2.14
N SER A 70 -42.48 -9.02 -1.04
CA SER A 70 -41.78 -7.74 -0.81
C SER A 70 -40.26 -7.93 -0.75
N TYR A 71 -39.78 -8.97 -0.08
CA TYR A 71 -38.34 -9.29 -0.01
C TYR A 71 -37.74 -9.61 -1.39
N LEU A 72 -38.44 -10.41 -2.19
CA LEU A 72 -38.02 -10.75 -3.56
C LEU A 72 -38.02 -9.50 -4.46
N ALA A 73 -39.06 -8.66 -4.38
CA ALA A 73 -39.14 -7.40 -5.10
C ALA A 73 -38.04 -6.40 -4.70
N ALA A 74 -37.59 -6.43 -3.45
CA ALA A 74 -36.48 -5.62 -2.95
C ALA A 74 -35.08 -6.14 -3.37
N GLY A 75 -35.02 -7.21 -4.19
CA GLY A 75 -33.76 -7.80 -4.65
C GLY A 75 -33.15 -8.81 -3.67
N CYS A 76 -33.98 -9.43 -2.81
CA CYS A 76 -33.53 -10.40 -1.81
C CYS A 76 -32.57 -9.81 -0.75
N ILE A 77 -32.78 -8.55 -0.40
CA ILE A 77 -32.01 -7.83 0.63
C ILE A 77 -33.00 -7.23 1.64
N ASN A 78 -32.83 -7.54 2.93
CA ASN A 78 -33.64 -6.91 3.98
C ASN A 78 -33.14 -5.49 4.25
N ASN A 79 -34.05 -4.62 4.74
CA ASN A 79 -33.71 -3.23 5.05
C ASN A 79 -32.58 -3.12 6.09
N HIS A 80 -32.56 -4.01 7.09
CA HIS A 80 -31.50 -4.05 8.09
C HIS A 80 -30.13 -4.32 7.46
N ASP A 81 -30.03 -5.38 6.64
CA ASP A 81 -28.79 -5.75 5.94
C ASP A 81 -28.34 -4.64 5.00
N ARG A 82 -29.28 -3.98 4.31
CA ARG A 82 -29.00 -2.84 3.44
C ARG A 82 -28.34 -1.69 4.21
N ILE A 83 -28.93 -1.30 5.35
CA ILE A 83 -28.40 -0.22 6.20
C ILE A 83 -27.02 -0.61 6.74
N GLN A 84 -26.86 -1.85 7.23
CA GLN A 84 -25.59 -2.34 7.76
C GLN A 84 -24.48 -2.32 6.70
N ASN A 85 -24.76 -2.78 5.48
CA ASN A 85 -23.76 -2.78 4.41
C ASN A 85 -23.46 -1.37 3.90
N LEU A 86 -24.45 -0.46 3.84
CA LEU A 86 -24.20 0.94 3.52
C LEU A 86 -23.32 1.62 4.57
N ASN A 87 -23.56 1.34 5.85
CA ASN A 87 -22.71 1.81 6.94
C ASN A 87 -21.29 1.23 6.83
N LYS A 88 -21.15 -0.06 6.51
CA LYS A 88 -19.85 -0.70 6.27
C LYS A 88 -19.09 -0.01 5.14
N LEU A 89 -19.74 0.30 4.02
CA LEU A 89 -19.14 1.04 2.91
C LEU A 89 -18.64 2.42 3.35
N ASN A 90 -19.48 3.16 4.07
CA ASN A 90 -19.12 4.48 4.58
C ASN A 90 -17.93 4.42 5.55
N THR A 91 -17.96 3.49 6.52
CA THR A 91 -16.86 3.26 7.46
C THR A 91 -15.57 2.89 6.74
N CYS A 92 -15.63 2.05 5.70
CA CYS A 92 -14.45 1.69 4.92
C CYS A 92 -13.90 2.89 4.14
N LEU A 93 -14.75 3.70 3.50
CA LEU A 93 -14.31 4.91 2.78
C LEU A 93 -13.68 5.94 3.72
N VAL A 94 -14.29 6.18 4.88
CA VAL A 94 -13.73 7.09 5.89
C VAL A 94 -12.38 6.56 6.38
N GLY A 95 -12.29 5.26 6.69
CA GLY A 95 -11.04 4.63 7.11
C GLY A 95 -9.95 4.68 6.04
N LEU A 96 -10.30 4.51 4.75
CA LEU A 96 -9.34 4.60 3.64
C LEU A 96 -8.83 6.03 3.46
N ARG A 97 -9.67 7.05 3.67
CA ARG A 97 -9.22 8.45 3.66
C ARG A 97 -8.27 8.75 4.83
N ASP A 98 -8.59 8.27 6.03
CA ASP A 98 -7.71 8.38 7.19
C ASP A 98 -6.37 7.65 6.97
N HIS A 99 -6.41 6.46 6.37
CA HIS A 99 -5.21 5.74 5.89
C HIS A 99 -4.35 6.62 4.98
N LEU A 100 -4.93 7.26 3.96
CA LEU A 100 -4.17 8.13 3.05
C LEU A 100 -3.58 9.34 3.77
N THR A 101 -4.32 9.97 4.68
CA THR A 101 -3.80 11.09 5.47
C THR A 101 -2.60 10.66 6.31
N LYS A 102 -2.68 9.52 6.99
CA LYS A 102 -1.59 8.97 7.79
C LYS A 102 -0.38 8.60 6.93
N ALA A 103 -0.61 7.92 5.80
CA ALA A 103 0.45 7.55 4.86
C ALA A 103 1.17 8.80 4.31
N LYS A 104 0.42 9.85 3.98
CA LYS A 104 0.99 11.12 3.52
C LYS A 104 1.86 11.80 4.58
N ASN A 105 1.43 11.78 5.84
CA ASN A 105 2.22 12.32 6.94
C ASN A 105 3.55 11.55 7.10
N ILE A 106 3.51 10.22 7.03
CA ILE A 106 4.72 9.38 7.08
C ILE A 106 5.63 9.69 5.89
N LEU A 107 5.10 9.87 4.68
CA LEU A 107 5.90 10.27 3.52
C LEU A 107 6.58 11.62 3.70
N ASN A 108 5.90 12.60 4.29
CA ASN A 108 6.50 13.88 4.61
C ASN A 108 7.63 13.72 5.65
N GLU A 109 7.45 12.87 6.66
CA GLU A 109 8.50 12.54 7.62
C GLU A 109 9.71 11.87 6.96
N LEU A 110 9.48 10.96 6.00
CA LEU A 110 10.56 10.34 5.22
C LEU A 110 11.31 11.36 4.36
N GLU A 111 10.60 12.33 3.77
CA GLU A 111 11.21 13.42 3.01
C GLU A 111 12.05 14.34 3.90
N THR A 112 11.58 14.69 5.10
CA THR A 112 12.37 15.42 6.09
C THR A 112 13.63 14.66 6.50
N LEU A 113 13.54 13.34 6.72
CA LEU A 113 14.71 12.52 7.06
C LEU A 113 15.74 12.46 5.93
N LEU A 114 15.32 12.50 4.67
CA LEU A 114 16.22 12.62 3.51
C LEU A 114 16.93 13.99 3.49
N GLU A 115 16.22 15.07 3.81
CA GLU A 115 16.79 16.40 3.92
C GLU A 115 17.81 16.49 5.08
N ASP A 116 17.45 15.94 6.24
CA ASP A 116 18.33 15.85 7.42
C ASP A 116 19.59 15.03 7.11
N PHE A 117 19.44 13.93 6.39
CA PHE A 117 20.57 13.12 5.91
C PHE A 117 21.50 13.93 5.00
N ALA A 118 20.93 14.64 4.01
CA ALA A 118 21.70 15.45 3.07
C ALA A 118 22.40 16.64 3.76
N THR A 119 21.79 17.24 4.78
CA THR A 119 22.41 18.34 5.55
C THR A 119 23.51 17.83 6.48
N ALA A 120 23.37 16.65 7.08
CA ALA A 120 24.40 16.02 7.90
C ALA A 120 25.67 15.75 7.08
N ILE A 121 25.53 15.21 5.86
CA ILE A 121 26.65 14.99 4.94
C ILE A 121 27.34 16.30 4.55
N LYS A 122 26.56 17.33 4.17
CA LYS A 122 27.11 18.64 3.75
C LYS A 122 27.84 19.37 4.88
N THR A 123 27.34 19.27 6.11
CA THR A 123 27.96 19.91 7.28
C THR A 123 29.29 19.25 7.64
N ALA A 124 29.44 17.95 7.36
CA ALA A 124 30.67 17.22 7.59
C ALA A 124 31.69 17.29 6.45
N GLY A 125 31.23 17.25 5.21
CA GLY A 125 32.04 17.48 4.03
C GLY A 125 32.21 18.98 3.80
N GLY A 126 33.08 19.64 4.56
CA GLY A 126 33.38 21.06 4.40
C GLY A 126 33.58 21.43 2.93
N SER A 127 32.56 22.08 2.34
CA SER A 127 32.49 22.54 0.96
C SER A 127 33.00 21.53 -0.10
N SER A 128 32.16 20.58 -0.49
CA SER A 128 32.21 20.10 -1.87
C SER A 128 30.80 19.97 -2.44
N SER A 129 30.57 20.73 -3.51
CA SER A 129 29.31 20.77 -4.26
C SER A 129 29.09 19.44 -4.96
N ILE A 130 28.32 18.55 -4.34
CA ILE A 130 27.69 17.42 -5.02
C ILE A 130 26.23 17.47 -4.58
N LEU A 131 25.30 17.18 -5.49
CA LEU A 131 23.84 17.36 -5.37
C LEU A 131 23.33 18.74 -5.77
N ARG A 132 23.57 19.12 -7.03
CA ARG A 132 22.52 19.80 -7.78
C ARG A 132 22.46 19.26 -9.21
N ASN A 133 21.32 18.67 -9.54
CA ASN A 133 20.86 18.27 -10.86
C ASN A 133 21.75 17.27 -11.62
N GLU A 134 21.33 16.01 -11.65
CA GLU A 134 20.88 15.42 -12.90
C GLU A 134 20.06 14.15 -12.63
N VAL A 135 18.87 14.18 -13.22
CA VAL A 135 17.92 13.10 -13.50
C VAL A 135 18.59 11.72 -13.57
N LEU A 136 18.21 10.80 -12.67
CA LEU A 136 18.35 9.36 -12.91
C LEU A 136 16.97 8.77 -13.20
N GLY A 137 16.44 9.17 -14.35
CA GLY A 137 15.73 8.23 -15.21
C GLY A 137 16.78 7.43 -15.99
N GLU A 138 16.49 6.16 -16.26
CA GLU A 138 17.28 5.24 -17.07
C GLU A 138 18.57 4.68 -16.45
N LYS A 139 18.44 3.56 -15.73
CA LYS A 139 18.92 2.23 -16.16
C LYS A 139 19.08 1.30 -14.94
N PHE A 140 18.07 0.47 -14.71
CA PHE A 140 18.30 -0.86 -14.17
C PHE A 140 17.55 -1.83 -15.08
N ASP A 141 18.23 -2.21 -16.15
CA ASP A 141 17.83 -3.33 -16.98
C ASP A 141 19.07 -4.16 -17.31
N GLN A 142 18.90 -5.48 -17.18
CA GLN A 142 19.86 -6.58 -17.37
C GLN A 142 20.79 -6.83 -16.16
N GLN A 143 20.92 -8.05 -15.62
CA GLN A 143 20.91 -9.34 -16.30
C GLN A 143 20.69 -10.49 -15.30
N ALA A 144 19.81 -11.43 -15.65
CA ALA A 144 19.72 -12.74 -15.01
C ALA A 144 20.86 -13.63 -15.53
N THR A 145 21.63 -14.28 -14.64
CA THR A 145 21.77 -15.76 -14.50
C THR A 145 23.01 -16.18 -13.69
N THR A 146 22.76 -17.17 -12.81
CA THR A 146 23.65 -18.22 -12.29
C THR A 146 24.35 -18.03 -10.93
N ASN A 147 23.76 -18.70 -9.95
CA ASN A 147 24.31 -19.36 -8.76
C ASN A 147 25.81 -19.25 -8.48
N GLN A 148 26.17 -18.72 -7.29
CA GLN A 148 27.07 -19.41 -6.37
C GLN A 148 27.01 -18.82 -4.95
N GLU A 149 26.68 -19.70 -4.02
CA GLU A 149 27.23 -19.88 -2.67
C GLU A 149 27.58 -18.65 -1.82
N THR A 150 26.90 -18.60 -0.66
CA THR A 150 27.37 -18.13 0.65
C THR A 150 28.81 -17.62 0.67
N SER A 151 28.96 -16.32 0.40
CA SER A 151 30.03 -15.53 1.00
C SER A 151 29.33 -14.57 1.94
N SER A 152 29.69 -14.63 3.22
CA SER A 152 29.48 -13.52 4.14
C SER A 152 29.82 -12.25 3.37
N LEU A 153 28.82 -11.40 3.11
CA LEU A 153 29.07 -10.06 2.63
C LEU A 153 29.94 -9.44 3.71
N ASP A 154 31.24 -9.45 3.43
CA ASP A 154 32.25 -8.71 4.12
C ASP A 154 31.63 -7.33 4.34
N LEU A 155 31.63 -6.86 5.59
CA LEU A 155 31.12 -5.55 5.99
C LEU A 155 32.04 -4.50 5.33
N GLN A 156 31.96 -4.41 4.01
CA GLN A 156 32.50 -3.34 3.22
C GLN A 156 31.78 -2.12 3.74
N GLU A 157 32.57 -1.23 4.32
CA GLU A 157 32.15 -0.01 4.98
C GLU A 157 31.15 0.72 4.08
N PHE A 158 29.85 0.55 4.36
CA PHE A 158 28.78 1.05 3.48
C PHE A 158 28.94 2.56 3.37
N GLU A 159 29.21 3.05 2.16
CA GLU A 159 29.60 4.45 2.01
C GLU A 159 28.37 5.35 2.20
N MET A 160 28.61 6.62 2.53
CA MET A 160 27.51 7.59 2.72
C MET A 160 26.66 7.76 1.44
N THR A 161 27.31 7.60 0.28
CA THR A 161 26.71 7.55 -1.06
C THR A 161 25.76 6.36 -1.22
N ASP A 162 26.11 5.20 -0.68
CA ASP A 162 25.28 3.99 -0.73
C ASP A 162 24.02 4.15 0.13
N TYR A 163 24.14 4.70 1.33
CA TYR A 163 22.98 5.05 2.18
C TYR A 163 22.07 6.05 1.48
N ALA A 164 22.63 7.09 0.87
CA ALA A 164 21.87 8.11 0.15
C ALA A 164 21.06 7.49 -1.00
N ALA A 165 21.72 6.68 -1.84
CA ALA A 165 21.10 6.02 -2.99
C ALA A 165 19.98 5.06 -2.54
N LEU A 166 20.21 4.31 -1.46
CA LEU A 166 19.25 3.36 -0.93
C LEU A 166 18.01 4.06 -0.34
N MET A 167 18.20 5.09 0.50
CA MET A 167 17.09 5.87 1.06
C MET A 167 16.28 6.56 -0.05
N ALA A 168 16.94 7.16 -1.04
CA ALA A 168 16.27 7.81 -2.17
C ALA A 168 15.46 6.80 -3.00
N SER A 169 16.01 5.61 -3.25
CA SER A 169 15.33 4.53 -3.96
C SER A 169 14.08 4.08 -3.20
N ILE A 170 14.21 3.81 -1.89
CA ILE A 170 13.09 3.40 -1.04
C ILE A 170 12.01 4.47 -1.02
N TYR A 171 12.37 5.74 -0.79
CA TYR A 171 11.40 6.84 -0.80
C TYR A 171 10.65 6.93 -2.14
N SER A 172 11.35 6.81 -3.26
CA SER A 172 10.72 6.82 -4.59
C SER A 172 9.71 5.68 -4.75
N MET A 173 10.08 4.45 -4.36
CA MET A 173 9.21 3.28 -4.41
C MET A 173 7.95 3.47 -3.57
N VAL A 174 8.11 3.85 -2.29
CA VAL A 174 6.96 4.00 -1.38
C VAL A 174 6.07 5.19 -1.74
N LYS A 175 6.63 6.24 -2.34
CA LYS A 175 5.86 7.38 -2.86
C LYS A 175 5.01 6.97 -4.06
N GLN A 176 5.54 6.15 -4.96
CA GLN A 176 4.78 5.61 -6.10
C GLN A 176 3.66 4.67 -5.63
N ASP A 177 3.95 3.80 -4.65
CA ASP A 177 2.95 2.93 -4.01
C ASP A 177 1.82 3.75 -3.37
N TYR A 178 2.15 4.83 -2.67
CA TYR A 178 1.15 5.76 -2.12
C TYR A 178 0.30 6.42 -3.21
N VAL A 179 0.90 6.93 -4.29
CA VAL A 179 0.14 7.55 -5.39
C VAL A 179 -0.83 6.56 -6.02
N MET A 180 -0.43 5.29 -6.16
CA MET A 180 -1.33 4.23 -6.60
C MET A 180 -2.49 4.03 -5.62
N GLN A 181 -2.20 3.93 -4.32
CA GLN A 181 -3.23 3.78 -3.28
C GLN A 181 -4.20 4.98 -3.28
N GLU A 182 -3.71 6.21 -3.43
CA GLU A 182 -4.52 7.42 -3.52
C GLU A 182 -5.48 7.37 -4.71
N ARG A 183 -5.00 6.94 -5.88
CA ARG A 183 -5.81 6.76 -7.09
C ARG A 183 -6.90 5.70 -6.89
N ILE A 184 -6.54 4.55 -6.29
CA ILE A 184 -7.50 3.50 -5.96
C ILE A 184 -8.60 4.08 -5.07
N VAL A 185 -8.26 4.66 -3.92
CA VAL A 185 -9.24 5.17 -2.95
C VAL A 185 -10.13 6.26 -3.55
N THR A 186 -9.56 7.15 -4.37
CA THR A 186 -10.32 8.23 -5.03
C THR A 186 -11.30 7.70 -6.09
N SER A 187 -10.98 6.57 -6.71
CA SER A 187 -11.86 5.92 -7.69
C SER A 187 -13.03 5.14 -7.08
N LEU A 188 -12.95 4.78 -5.78
CA LEU A 188 -13.98 3.98 -5.11
C LEU A 188 -15.31 4.71 -5.01
N ASN A 189 -16.36 4.09 -5.52
CA ASN A 189 -17.72 4.59 -5.43
C ASN A 189 -18.76 3.45 -5.57
N LEU A 190 -20.04 3.77 -5.39
CA LEU A 190 -21.13 2.79 -5.47
C LEU A 190 -21.33 2.18 -6.87
N LYS A 191 -20.67 2.70 -7.91
CA LYS A 191 -20.70 2.20 -9.30
C LYS A 191 -19.43 1.45 -9.71
N SER A 192 -18.37 1.44 -8.90
CA SER A 192 -17.12 0.70 -9.19
C SER A 192 -17.41 -0.76 -9.50
N LEU A 193 -17.02 -1.29 -10.65
CA LEU A 193 -17.36 -2.64 -11.09
C LEU A 193 -16.61 -3.72 -10.28
N SER A 194 -17.15 -4.94 -10.19
CA SER A 194 -16.50 -6.02 -9.45
C SER A 194 -15.10 -6.34 -9.98
N GLY A 195 -14.93 -6.43 -11.30
CA GLY A 195 -13.60 -6.61 -11.91
C GLY A 195 -12.63 -5.44 -11.70
N GLU A 196 -13.14 -4.20 -11.56
CA GLU A 196 -12.30 -3.04 -11.20
C GLU A 196 -11.81 -3.17 -9.75
N LEU A 197 -12.70 -3.56 -8.82
CA LEU A 197 -12.36 -3.75 -7.40
C LEU A 197 -11.36 -4.89 -7.20
N GLU A 198 -11.51 -5.99 -7.95
CA GLU A 198 -10.53 -7.09 -7.96
C GLU A 198 -9.16 -6.60 -8.43
N SER A 199 -9.13 -5.78 -9.48
CA SER A 199 -7.89 -5.17 -9.98
C SER A 199 -7.24 -4.26 -8.93
N TYR A 200 -8.04 -3.43 -8.24
CA TYR A 200 -7.55 -2.58 -7.16
C TYR A 200 -6.99 -3.38 -5.99
N PHE A 201 -7.67 -4.46 -5.60
CA PHE A 201 -7.21 -5.34 -4.53
C PHE A 201 -5.89 -6.03 -4.88
N LEU A 202 -5.76 -6.49 -6.13
CA LEU A 202 -4.53 -7.10 -6.62
C LEU A 202 -3.38 -6.09 -6.63
N MET A 203 -3.60 -4.89 -7.15
CA MET A 203 -2.60 -3.81 -7.16
C MET A 203 -2.16 -3.44 -5.74
N TRP A 204 -3.11 -3.33 -4.80
CA TRP A 204 -2.82 -3.04 -3.40
C TRP A 204 -1.98 -4.13 -2.73
N SER A 205 -2.27 -5.39 -3.03
CA SER A 205 -1.61 -6.55 -2.42
C SER A 205 -0.24 -6.83 -3.01
N LEU A 206 -0.09 -6.68 -4.33
CA LEU A 206 1.17 -6.97 -5.02
C LEU A 206 2.20 -5.85 -4.92
N ARG A 207 1.78 -4.61 -4.57
CA ARG A 207 2.66 -3.45 -4.42
C ARG A 207 3.69 -3.31 -5.55
N PRO A 208 3.25 -3.18 -6.82
CA PRO A 208 4.12 -3.33 -8.00
C PRO A 208 5.27 -2.31 -8.10
N PHE A 209 5.24 -1.24 -7.31
CA PHE A 209 6.29 -0.20 -7.27
C PHE A 209 7.36 -0.46 -6.21
N VAL A 210 7.18 -1.49 -5.37
CA VAL A 210 8.10 -1.81 -4.28
C VAL A 210 8.94 -3.01 -4.70
N ASN A 211 10.25 -2.84 -4.66
CA ASN A 211 11.22 -3.90 -4.91
C ASN A 211 11.63 -4.52 -3.57
N ASP A 212 11.26 -5.78 -3.37
CA ASP A 212 11.54 -6.52 -2.13
C ASP A 212 13.05 -6.75 -1.90
N ASP A 213 13.86 -6.86 -2.95
CA ASP A 213 15.31 -7.03 -2.83
C ASP A 213 15.97 -5.78 -2.25
N ILE A 214 15.56 -4.59 -2.71
CA ILE A 214 16.04 -3.30 -2.18
C ILE A 214 15.62 -3.14 -0.71
N MET A 215 14.37 -3.48 -0.38
CA MET A 215 13.88 -3.45 1.00
C MET A 215 14.69 -4.41 1.88
N HIS A 216 14.90 -5.65 1.43
CA HIS A 216 15.66 -6.65 2.16
C HIS A 216 17.12 -6.25 2.37
N GLN A 217 17.76 -5.65 1.37
CA GLN A 217 19.09 -5.08 1.49
C GLN A 217 19.15 -4.01 2.59
N ALA A 218 18.17 -3.11 2.63
CA ALA A 218 18.13 -2.05 3.64
C ALA A 218 17.96 -2.60 5.06
N TRP A 219 17.09 -3.59 5.24
CA TRP A 219 16.87 -4.21 6.54
C TRP A 219 18.09 -4.96 7.09
N LYS A 220 18.93 -5.53 6.20
CA LYS A 220 20.20 -6.17 6.59
C LYS A 220 21.22 -5.19 7.16
N LEU A 221 21.13 -3.90 6.84
CA LEU A 221 22.10 -2.91 7.32
C LEU A 221 21.84 -2.49 8.78
N ILE A 222 20.67 -2.82 9.33
CA ILE A 222 20.32 -2.46 10.72
C ILE A 222 20.18 -3.68 11.67
N HIS A 223 20.41 -4.90 11.16
CA HIS A 223 20.40 -6.16 11.91
C HIS A 223 21.79 -6.79 11.94
#